data_AF-A0A2E3MM57-F1
#
_entry.id   AF-A0A2E3MM57-F1
#
_cell.length_a   1.000
_cell.length_b   1.000
_cell.length_c   1.000
_cell.angle_alpha   90.00
_cell.angle_beta   90.00
_cell.angle_gamma   90.00
#
_symmetry.space_group_name_H-M   'P 1'
#
loop_
_entity.id
_entity.type
_entity.pdbx_description
1 polymer ?
#
loop_
_entity_poly.entity_id
_entity_poly.type
_entity_poly.pdbx_seq_one_letter_code
_entity_poly.pdbx_strand_id
1 'polypeptide(L)'
;MKHVPTAPALRARSGLPRRLWIGPLIALALIVRNPLSAHDPATGQDPSAPAFSLLAQAAGTAPWTILDVPVFDDDLYKLVIRFLFNAIFLALVFLIATSAGRLRRAFAFPVIMMNLMAFFICFTMKKLDLGLGMALGLFAIFAVLRYRTQSIRVKEMTYLFIGIGIAVINALSNKKTSYLELLMVNSIITSAALLIEAYMARDRREQHTVTHDRIDLLAPDKRPALIADLYQRTGLDITDIEIQRIDLRNDRATLLITSRVQQQPQTSPGSEER
;
A
#
# COMPACT_ATOMS: atom_id res chain seq x y z
N MET A 1 -15.61 56.73 -9.48
CA MET A 1 -15.02 56.44 -8.16
C MET A 1 -15.81 55.35 -7.45
N LYS A 2 -15.23 54.15 -7.33
CA LYS A 2 -15.43 53.16 -6.26
C LYS A 2 -14.48 51.99 -6.58
N HIS A 3 -13.30 52.04 -5.98
CA HIS A 3 -12.27 51.01 -6.08
C HIS A 3 -12.71 49.76 -5.30
N VAL A 4 -12.72 48.62 -5.98
CA VAL A 4 -12.80 47.30 -5.35
C VAL A 4 -11.36 46.79 -5.19
N PRO A 5 -10.89 46.48 -3.97
CA PRO A 5 -9.54 45.93 -3.80
C PRO A 5 -9.53 44.45 -4.22
N THR A 6 -8.80 44.15 -5.29
CA THR A 6 -8.47 42.79 -5.74
C THR A 6 -7.49 42.15 -4.75
N ALA A 7 -7.87 41.03 -4.16
CA ALA A 7 -7.02 40.21 -3.32
C ALA A 7 -5.77 39.72 -4.09
N PRO A 8 -4.57 39.67 -3.47
CA PRO A 8 -3.37 39.23 -4.17
C PRO A 8 -3.41 37.71 -4.40
N ALA A 9 -3.05 37.31 -5.63
CA ALA A 9 -2.92 35.93 -6.03
C ALA A 9 -1.89 35.19 -5.15
N LEU A 10 -2.34 34.11 -4.50
CA LEU A 10 -1.48 33.19 -3.75
C LEU A 10 -0.49 32.52 -4.71
N ARG A 11 0.74 33.04 -4.73
CA ARG A 11 1.91 32.40 -5.34
C ARG A 11 2.07 30.99 -4.74
N ALA A 12 1.85 29.97 -5.56
CA ALA A 12 2.23 28.60 -5.24
C ALA A 12 3.75 28.55 -5.02
N ARG A 13 4.17 28.44 -3.76
CA ARG A 13 5.56 28.09 -3.41
C ARG A 13 5.79 26.63 -3.79
N SER A 14 6.35 26.43 -4.97
CA SER A 14 7.06 25.22 -5.35
C SER A 14 8.45 25.22 -4.69
N GLY A 15 8.84 24.07 -4.13
CA GLY A 15 10.17 23.86 -3.57
C GLY A 15 10.14 23.45 -2.10
N LEU A 16 9.73 22.21 -1.81
CA LEU A 16 10.16 21.53 -0.59
C LEU A 16 11.34 20.60 -0.92
N PRO A 17 12.44 20.65 -0.13
CA PRO A 17 13.65 19.90 -0.42
C PRO A 17 13.44 18.39 -0.25
N ARG A 18 13.97 17.66 -1.23
CA ARG A 18 13.88 16.21 -1.43
C ARG A 18 14.80 15.40 -0.48
N ARG A 19 14.94 15.83 0.77
CA ARG A 19 15.84 15.26 1.77
C ARG A 19 15.24 15.41 3.17
N LEU A 20 14.37 14.48 3.60
CA LEU A 20 14.08 14.30 5.03
C LEU A 20 13.29 13.04 5.42
N TRP A 21 13.57 11.84 4.88
CA TRP A 21 12.81 10.64 5.30
C TRP A 21 13.67 9.38 5.50
N ILE A 22 14.81 9.54 6.17
CA ILE A 22 15.61 8.43 6.73
C ILE A 22 15.15 8.10 8.17
N GLY A 23 14.19 8.85 8.72
CA GLY A 23 13.66 8.70 10.07
C GLY A 23 13.14 7.31 10.47
N PRO A 24 12.50 6.49 9.61
CA PRO A 24 11.95 5.21 10.06
C PRO A 24 13.00 4.10 10.23
N LEU A 25 14.19 4.24 9.64
CA LEU A 25 15.24 3.21 9.66
C LEU A 25 16.12 3.25 10.91
N ILE A 26 16.17 4.38 11.62
CA ILE A 26 17.03 4.56 12.80
C ILE A 26 16.28 4.21 14.09
N ALA A 27 14.95 4.29 14.11
CA ALA A 27 14.14 3.93 15.27
C ALA A 27 14.11 2.41 15.57
N LEU A 28 14.43 1.56 14.58
CA LEU A 28 14.42 0.11 14.74
C LEU A 28 15.74 -0.45 15.33
N ALA A 29 16.81 0.35 15.38
CA ALA A 29 18.14 -0.10 15.82
C ALA A 29 18.39 0.06 17.34
N LEU A 30 17.47 0.66 18.11
CA LEU A 30 17.67 0.95 19.54
C LEU A 30 16.88 0.04 20.51
N ILE A 31 16.13 -0.95 20.02
CA ILE A 31 15.29 -1.85 20.86
C ILE A 31 15.91 -3.25 21.03
N VAL A 32 17.22 -3.40 20.79
CA VAL A 32 17.95 -4.63 21.10
C VAL A 32 19.15 -4.31 21.99
N ARG A 33 18.89 -4.15 23.29
CA ARG A 33 19.92 -4.39 24.30
C ARG A 33 19.31 -5.19 25.44
N ASN A 34 19.72 -6.45 25.46
CA ASN A 34 19.41 -7.51 26.41
C ASN A 34 19.79 -7.13 27.85
N PRO A 35 19.17 -7.75 28.87
CA PRO A 35 20.01 -8.49 29.80
C PRO A 35 19.44 -9.88 30.14
N LEU A 36 20.25 -10.90 29.87
CA LEU A 36 20.18 -12.20 30.55
C LEU A 36 21.32 -12.22 31.57
N SER A 37 20.99 -12.40 32.84
CA SER A 37 21.91 -12.89 33.87
C SER A 37 21.09 -13.63 34.90
N ALA A 38 21.38 -14.92 35.02
CA ALA A 38 20.69 -15.89 35.85
C ALA A 38 21.00 -15.73 37.35
N HIS A 39 20.02 -16.00 38.20
CA HIS A 39 20.26 -16.73 39.44
C HIS A 39 18.96 -17.39 39.92
N ASP A 40 18.99 -18.72 39.95
CA ASP A 40 18.15 -19.57 40.79
C ASP A 40 19.16 -20.24 41.75
N PRO A 41 18.90 -20.25 43.06
CA PRO A 41 18.45 -21.51 43.62
C PRO A 41 17.39 -21.38 44.72
N ALA A 42 16.56 -22.42 44.80
CA ALA A 42 15.67 -22.75 45.90
C ALA A 42 16.27 -22.55 47.31
N THR A 43 15.48 -22.00 48.25
CA THR A 43 15.35 -22.46 49.65
C THR A 43 14.36 -21.60 50.45
N GLY A 44 13.62 -22.24 51.36
CA GLY A 44 13.17 -21.59 52.61
C GLY A 44 11.71 -21.15 52.65
N GLN A 45 10.82 -22.07 53.02
CA GLN A 45 9.53 -21.74 53.60
C GLN A 45 9.77 -21.28 55.05
N ASP A 46 9.51 -20.01 55.34
CA ASP A 46 9.69 -19.41 56.66
C ASP A 46 8.32 -19.16 57.32
N PRO A 47 7.95 -19.81 58.43
CA PRO A 47 6.59 -19.79 58.97
C PRO A 47 6.30 -18.60 59.93
N SER A 48 7.00 -17.47 59.80
CA SER A 48 6.82 -16.33 60.71
C SER A 48 6.91 -14.96 60.02
N ALA A 49 6.04 -14.71 59.04
CA ALA A 49 5.83 -13.35 58.50
C ALA A 49 4.61 -12.68 59.17
N PRO A 50 4.72 -11.40 59.61
CA PRO A 50 3.67 -10.72 60.36
C PRO A 50 2.43 -10.45 59.48
N ALA A 51 1.29 -10.21 60.14
CA ALA A 51 -0.06 -9.98 59.59
C ALA A 51 -0.21 -8.94 58.45
N PHE A 52 0.89 -8.29 58.04
CA PHE A 52 0.97 -7.39 56.90
C PHE A 52 0.75 -8.10 55.55
N SER A 53 1.05 -9.40 55.45
CA SER A 53 0.80 -10.17 54.22
C SER A 53 -0.70 -10.37 53.93
N LEU A 54 -1.56 -10.39 54.96
CA LEU A 54 -3.01 -10.49 54.80
C LEU A 54 -3.65 -9.15 54.41
N LEU A 55 -3.12 -8.02 54.90
CA LEU A 55 -3.57 -6.68 54.49
C LEU A 55 -3.07 -6.31 53.09
N ALA A 56 -1.89 -6.80 52.69
CA ALA A 56 -1.42 -6.67 51.30
C ALA A 56 -2.25 -7.50 50.32
N GLN A 57 -2.82 -8.63 50.76
CA GLN A 57 -3.77 -9.44 49.98
C GLN A 57 -5.18 -8.83 49.95
N ALA A 58 -5.54 -8.03 50.96
CA ALA A 58 -6.81 -7.29 51.02
C ALA A 58 -6.75 -5.94 50.27
N ALA A 59 -5.56 -5.39 50.04
CA ALA A 59 -5.34 -4.26 49.14
C ALA A 59 -5.33 -4.73 47.68
N GLY A 60 -6.44 -5.36 47.26
CA GLY A 60 -6.71 -5.60 45.86
C GLY A 60 -6.71 -4.25 45.14
N THR A 61 -5.65 -3.95 44.40
CA THR A 61 -5.67 -2.91 43.39
C THR A 61 -6.70 -3.35 42.38
N ALA A 62 -7.96 -2.95 42.57
CA ALA A 62 -9.02 -3.22 41.62
C ALA A 62 -8.49 -2.74 40.26
N PRO A 63 -8.26 -3.64 39.28
CA PRO A 63 -8.06 -3.17 37.93
C PRO A 63 -9.31 -2.34 37.63
N TRP A 64 -9.14 -1.11 37.13
CA TRP A 64 -10.27 -0.27 36.77
C TRP A 64 -11.23 -1.11 35.91
N THR A 65 -12.34 -1.57 36.49
CA THR A 65 -13.32 -2.41 35.83
C THR A 65 -14.50 -1.53 35.48
N ILE A 66 -14.90 -1.55 34.22
CA ILE A 66 -16.10 -0.88 33.74
C ILE A 66 -16.98 -1.99 33.18
N LEU A 67 -18.19 -2.14 33.73
CA LEU A 67 -19.14 -3.17 33.29
C LEU A 67 -18.55 -4.60 33.38
N ASP A 68 -17.86 -4.91 34.48
CA ASP A 68 -17.18 -6.20 34.74
C ASP A 68 -16.09 -6.60 33.72
N VAL A 69 -15.63 -5.66 32.90
CA VAL A 69 -14.52 -5.86 31.96
C VAL A 69 -13.29 -5.08 32.46
N PRO A 70 -12.10 -5.72 32.56
CA PRO A 70 -10.87 -5.01 32.91
C PRO A 70 -10.51 -4.01 31.81
N VAL A 71 -10.22 -2.76 32.19
CA VAL A 71 -9.86 -1.69 31.22
C VAL A 71 -8.51 -1.93 30.54
N PHE A 72 -7.56 -2.60 31.22
CA PHE A 72 -6.26 -2.97 30.67
C PHE A 72 -6.02 -4.47 30.81
N ASP A 73 -5.64 -5.10 29.70
CA ASP A 73 -5.34 -6.52 29.58
C ASP A 73 -4.07 -6.69 28.72
N ASP A 74 -3.31 -7.76 28.92
CA ASP A 74 -2.12 -8.12 28.13
C ASP A 74 -2.43 -8.22 26.64
N ASP A 75 -3.68 -8.50 26.30
CA ASP A 75 -4.18 -8.55 24.93
C ASP A 75 -4.19 -7.18 24.24
N LEU A 76 -4.35 -6.07 24.99
CA LEU A 76 -4.26 -4.72 24.44
C LEU A 76 -2.84 -4.44 23.95
N TYR A 77 -1.82 -4.81 24.73
CA TYR A 77 -0.42 -4.64 24.33
C TYR A 77 -0.10 -5.46 23.06
N LYS A 78 -0.58 -6.71 23.00
CA LYS A 78 -0.42 -7.56 21.80
C LYS A 78 -1.11 -6.95 20.59
N LEU A 79 -2.32 -6.38 20.76
CA LEU A 79 -3.06 -5.70 19.70
C LEU A 79 -2.27 -4.53 19.15
N VAL A 80 -1.78 -3.63 20.03
CA VAL A 80 -1.05 -2.43 19.62
C VAL A 80 0.21 -2.78 18.85
N ILE A 81 1.01 -3.73 19.32
CA ILE A 81 2.22 -4.15 18.61
C ILE A 81 1.89 -4.72 17.23
N ARG A 82 0.93 -5.65 17.15
CA ARG A 82 0.54 -6.26 15.86
C ARG A 82 -0.03 -5.24 14.89
N PHE A 83 -0.78 -4.27 15.42
CA PHE A 83 -1.33 -3.17 14.65
C PHE A 83 -0.22 -2.27 14.09
N LEU A 84 0.78 -1.92 14.91
CA LEU A 84 1.93 -1.13 14.46
C LEU A 84 2.72 -1.86 13.37
N PHE A 85 2.97 -3.15 13.53
CA PHE A 85 3.57 -3.98 12.49
C PHE A 85 2.77 -3.96 11.19
N ASN A 86 1.45 -4.16 11.29
CA ASN A 86 0.56 -4.06 10.13
C ASN A 86 0.60 -2.69 9.46
N ALA A 87 0.58 -1.61 10.25
CA ALA A 87 0.62 -0.24 9.75
C ALA A 87 1.93 0.06 9.02
N ILE A 88 3.07 -0.42 9.52
CA ILE A 88 4.39 -0.25 8.87
C ILE A 88 4.40 -0.93 7.50
N PHE A 89 4.00 -2.20 7.44
CA PHE A 89 3.99 -2.94 6.17
C PHE A 89 2.94 -2.42 5.19
N LEU A 90 1.77 -2.00 5.67
CA LEU A 90 0.77 -1.32 4.86
C LEU A 90 1.33 -0.01 4.27
N ALA A 91 2.00 0.80 5.08
CA ALA A 91 2.62 2.04 4.62
C ALA A 91 3.69 1.78 3.56
N LEU A 92 4.49 0.71 3.73
CA LEU A 92 5.48 0.30 2.75
C LEU A 92 4.82 -0.10 1.42
N VAL A 93 3.82 -0.99 1.45
CA VAL A 93 3.05 -1.39 0.25
C VAL A 93 2.40 -0.18 -0.42
N PHE A 94 1.85 0.75 0.37
CA PHE A 94 1.23 1.97 -0.15
C PHE A 94 2.25 2.90 -0.83
N LEU A 95 3.43 3.06 -0.23
CA LEU A 95 4.52 3.86 -0.80
C LEU A 95 5.00 3.26 -2.13
N ILE A 96 5.09 1.93 -2.20
CA ILE A 96 5.41 1.20 -3.44
C ILE A 96 4.34 1.47 -4.49
N ALA A 97 3.08 1.26 -4.14
CA ALA A 97 1.97 1.41 -5.05
C ALA A 97 1.86 2.85 -5.61
N THR A 98 2.15 3.86 -4.78
CA THR A 98 2.14 5.28 -5.20
C THR A 98 3.38 5.69 -5.98
N SER A 99 4.56 5.16 -5.66
CA SER A 99 5.82 5.45 -6.37
C SER A 99 5.79 5.06 -7.85
N ALA A 100 4.93 4.11 -8.21
CA ALA A 100 4.72 3.66 -9.59
C ALA A 100 4.06 4.72 -10.50
N GLY A 101 3.69 5.90 -9.99
CA GLY A 101 3.13 7.03 -10.75
C GLY A 101 1.75 6.80 -11.36
N ARG A 102 1.24 5.57 -11.26
CA ARG A 102 0.03 5.10 -11.95
C ARG A 102 -1.18 5.01 -11.01
N LEU A 103 -1.05 5.17 -9.70
CA LEU A 103 -2.14 4.97 -8.74
C LEU A 103 -2.97 6.23 -8.53
N ARG A 104 -4.30 6.10 -8.48
CA ARG A 104 -5.20 7.23 -8.18
C ARG A 104 -5.16 7.53 -6.69
N ARG A 105 -5.13 8.81 -6.30
CA ARG A 105 -5.26 9.22 -4.88
C ARG A 105 -6.53 8.67 -4.23
N ALA A 106 -7.61 8.56 -5.00
CA ALA A 106 -8.88 7.99 -4.57
C ALA A 106 -8.79 6.50 -4.16
N PHE A 107 -7.74 5.77 -4.57
CA PHE A 107 -7.53 4.38 -4.20
C PHE A 107 -6.88 4.22 -2.81
N ALA A 108 -6.27 5.27 -2.26
CA ALA A 108 -5.61 5.21 -0.95
C ALA A 108 -6.61 4.93 0.19
N PHE A 109 -7.74 5.63 0.18
CA PHE A 109 -8.73 5.54 1.24
C PHE A 109 -9.34 4.13 1.36
N PRO A 110 -9.85 3.51 0.28
CA PRO A 110 -10.37 2.14 0.36
C PRO A 110 -9.34 1.11 0.81
N VAL A 111 -8.09 1.19 0.37
CA VAL A 111 -7.04 0.24 0.77
C VAL A 111 -6.75 0.30 2.25
N ILE A 112 -6.55 1.52 2.77
CA ILE A 112 -6.24 1.70 4.18
C ILE A 112 -7.41 1.23 5.04
N MET A 113 -8.64 1.62 4.70
CA MET A 113 -9.83 1.25 5.46
C MET A 113 -10.13 -0.25 5.41
N MET A 114 -9.97 -0.89 4.25
CA MET A 114 -10.18 -2.34 4.13
C MET A 114 -9.11 -3.14 4.86
N ASN A 115 -7.84 -2.71 4.82
CA ASN A 115 -6.79 -3.33 5.61
C ASN A 115 -7.09 -3.19 7.11
N LEU A 116 -7.49 -1.99 7.57
CA LEU A 116 -7.81 -1.74 8.97
C LEU A 116 -8.98 -2.61 9.46
N MET A 117 -10.07 -2.65 8.68
CA MET A 117 -11.23 -3.48 8.99
C MET A 117 -10.88 -4.96 9.01
N ALA A 118 -10.14 -5.45 8.01
CA ALA A 118 -9.70 -6.84 7.97
C ALA A 118 -8.86 -7.20 9.21
N PHE A 119 -7.92 -6.34 9.60
CA PHE A 119 -7.09 -6.57 10.79
C PHE A 119 -7.94 -6.67 12.07
N PHE A 120 -8.83 -5.71 12.31
CA PHE A 120 -9.63 -5.69 13.53
C PHE A 120 -10.66 -6.81 13.58
N ILE A 121 -11.29 -7.15 12.46
CA ILE A 121 -12.22 -8.29 12.38
C ILE A 121 -11.45 -9.58 12.71
N CYS A 122 -10.32 -9.83 12.03
CA CYS A 122 -9.52 -11.03 12.26
C CYS A 122 -8.97 -11.13 13.69
N PHE A 123 -8.52 -10.01 14.27
CA PHE A 123 -8.01 -9.99 15.64
C PHE A 123 -9.13 -10.27 16.65
N THR A 124 -10.31 -9.68 16.46
CA THR A 124 -11.47 -9.88 17.35
C THR A 124 -11.97 -11.32 17.28
N MET A 125 -12.11 -11.88 16.08
CA MET A 125 -12.56 -13.26 15.91
C MET A 125 -11.59 -14.28 16.51
N LYS A 126 -10.28 -13.98 16.46
CA LYS A 126 -9.27 -14.80 17.12
C LYS A 126 -9.40 -14.77 18.65
N LYS A 127 -9.74 -13.64 19.26
CA LYS A 127 -9.97 -13.55 20.72
C LYS A 127 -11.18 -14.38 21.16
N LEU A 128 -12.18 -14.54 20.29
CA LEU A 128 -13.41 -15.28 20.56
C LEU A 128 -13.28 -16.80 20.30
N ASP A 129 -12.08 -17.30 19.98
CA ASP A 129 -11.81 -18.71 19.64
C ASP A 129 -12.74 -19.30 18.56
N LEU A 130 -13.28 -18.44 17.69
CA LEU A 130 -14.13 -18.83 16.58
C LEU A 130 -13.26 -19.38 15.45
N GLY A 131 -12.72 -20.59 15.61
CA GLY A 131 -11.92 -21.28 14.58
C GLY A 131 -12.63 -21.36 13.22
N LEU A 132 -13.97 -21.48 13.24
CA LEU A 132 -14.84 -21.46 12.05
C LEU A 132 -15.08 -20.04 11.50
N GLY A 133 -15.04 -19.04 12.37
CA GLY A 133 -15.22 -17.63 12.03
C GLY A 133 -14.12 -17.06 11.15
N MET A 134 -12.91 -17.61 11.23
CA MET A 134 -11.77 -17.18 10.43
C MET A 134 -11.97 -17.45 8.93
N ALA A 135 -12.38 -18.67 8.56
CA ALA A 135 -12.63 -19.04 7.17
C ALA A 135 -13.81 -18.23 6.58
N LEU A 136 -14.86 -18.02 7.40
CA LEU A 136 -16.00 -17.19 7.05
C LEU A 136 -15.63 -15.71 6.85
N GLY A 137 -14.76 -15.16 7.71
CA GLY A 137 -14.30 -13.77 7.61
C GLY A 137 -13.48 -13.49 6.35
N LEU A 138 -12.57 -14.42 5.99
CA LEU A 138 -11.78 -14.28 4.77
C LEU A 138 -12.66 -14.39 3.51
N PHE A 139 -13.65 -15.30 3.52
CA PHE A 139 -14.64 -15.41 2.45
C PHE A 139 -15.51 -14.16 2.33
N ALA A 140 -15.95 -13.58 3.44
CA ALA A 140 -16.74 -12.34 3.46
C ALA A 140 -15.96 -11.15 2.88
N ILE A 141 -14.68 -11.01 3.22
CA ILE A 141 -13.81 -9.99 2.64
C ILE A 141 -13.72 -10.17 1.12
N PHE A 142 -13.53 -11.40 0.62
CA PHE A 142 -13.53 -11.67 -0.82
C PHE A 142 -14.88 -11.42 -1.50
N ALA A 143 -15.99 -11.71 -0.84
CA ALA A 143 -17.33 -11.43 -1.36
C ALA A 143 -17.57 -9.92 -1.55
N VAL A 144 -17.21 -9.10 -0.55
CA VAL A 144 -17.33 -7.64 -0.65
C VAL A 144 -16.39 -7.07 -1.72
N LEU A 145 -15.16 -7.61 -1.82
CA LEU A 145 -14.20 -7.21 -2.85
C LEU A 145 -14.71 -7.52 -4.27
N ARG A 146 -15.46 -8.60 -4.45
CA ARG A 146 -16.06 -9.00 -5.73
C ARG A 146 -17.29 -8.17 -6.11
N TYR A 147 -18.06 -7.69 -5.13
CA TYR A 147 -19.31 -6.93 -5.36
C TYR A 147 -19.08 -5.51 -5.88
N ARG A 148 -17.84 -5.02 -5.82
CA ARG A 148 -17.46 -3.71 -6.34
C ARG A 148 -17.71 -3.60 -7.85
N THR A 149 -18.51 -2.60 -8.24
CA THR A 149 -19.00 -2.37 -9.61
C THR A 149 -18.12 -1.46 -10.47
N GLN A 150 -17.08 -0.81 -9.91
CA GLN A 150 -16.19 0.04 -10.70
C GLN A 150 -15.05 -0.77 -11.35
N SER A 151 -14.78 -0.45 -12.62
CA SER A 151 -13.63 -0.94 -13.39
C SER A 151 -12.33 -0.41 -12.77
N ILE A 152 -11.85 -1.09 -11.74
CA ILE A 152 -10.61 -0.78 -11.08
C ILE A 152 -9.50 -1.58 -11.74
N ARG A 153 -8.35 -0.93 -11.94
CA ARG A 153 -7.24 -1.53 -12.68
C ARG A 153 -6.74 -2.76 -11.93
N VAL A 154 -6.29 -3.76 -12.67
CA VAL A 154 -5.80 -5.04 -12.12
C VAL A 154 -4.74 -4.79 -11.04
N LYS A 155 -3.83 -3.82 -11.25
CA LYS A 155 -2.79 -3.44 -10.26
C LYS A 155 -3.38 -2.97 -8.93
N GLU A 156 -4.46 -2.18 -8.96
CA GLU A 156 -5.13 -1.68 -7.76
C GLU A 156 -5.81 -2.83 -7.00
N MET A 157 -6.39 -3.83 -7.70
CA MET A 157 -6.87 -5.04 -7.02
C MET A 157 -5.75 -5.80 -6.31
N THR A 158 -4.60 -5.96 -6.95
CA THR A 158 -3.47 -6.71 -6.38
C THR A 158 -2.93 -6.05 -5.12
N TYR A 159 -2.74 -4.73 -5.11
CA TYR A 159 -2.26 -4.01 -3.92
C TYR A 159 -3.26 -4.08 -2.75
N LEU A 160 -4.56 -4.04 -3.06
CA LEU A 160 -5.61 -4.23 -2.05
C LEU A 160 -5.55 -5.63 -1.44
N PHE A 161 -5.35 -6.66 -2.28
CA PHE A 161 -5.22 -8.04 -1.83
C PHE A 161 -3.98 -8.25 -0.96
N ILE A 162 -2.82 -7.68 -1.36
CA ILE A 162 -1.58 -7.71 -0.57
C ILE A 162 -1.82 -7.04 0.79
N GLY A 163 -2.44 -5.87 0.81
CA GLY A 163 -2.76 -5.16 2.05
C GLY A 163 -3.64 -6.01 2.98
N ILE A 164 -4.72 -6.60 2.46
CA ILE A 164 -5.60 -7.46 3.26
C ILE A 164 -4.87 -8.71 3.75
N GLY A 165 -4.04 -9.34 2.92
CA GLY A 165 -3.23 -10.50 3.33
C GLY A 165 -2.30 -10.18 4.51
N ILE A 166 -1.60 -9.05 4.45
CA ILE A 166 -0.74 -8.55 5.54
C ILE A 166 -1.54 -8.32 6.82
N ALA A 167 -2.74 -7.72 6.72
CA ALA A 167 -3.62 -7.54 7.87
C ALA A 167 -4.04 -8.87 8.52
N VAL A 168 -4.45 -9.85 7.71
CA VAL A 168 -4.86 -11.17 8.19
C VAL A 168 -3.69 -11.89 8.88
N ILE A 169 -2.51 -11.92 8.24
CA ILE A 169 -1.31 -12.56 8.81
C ILE A 169 -0.93 -11.92 10.15
N ASN A 170 -0.91 -10.59 10.21
CA ASN A 170 -0.56 -9.86 11.44
C ASN A 170 -1.59 -10.04 12.55
N ALA A 171 -2.88 -10.07 12.23
CA ALA A 171 -3.93 -10.31 13.21
C ALA A 171 -3.88 -11.75 13.78
N LEU A 172 -3.57 -12.73 12.94
CA LEU A 172 -3.61 -14.15 13.30
C LEU A 172 -2.34 -14.69 13.96
N SER A 173 -1.22 -13.96 13.91
CA SER A 173 0.04 -14.36 14.57
C SER A 173 -0.20 -14.71 16.05
N ASN A 174 0.25 -15.87 16.52
CA ASN A 174 0.00 -16.35 17.90
C ASN A 174 1.28 -16.37 18.74
N LYS A 175 1.20 -16.65 20.05
CA LYS A 175 2.37 -16.74 20.95
C LYS A 175 3.42 -17.78 20.49
N LYS A 176 3.02 -18.76 19.66
CA LYS A 176 3.92 -19.75 19.04
C LYS A 176 4.64 -19.24 17.80
N THR A 177 4.14 -18.16 17.20
CA THR A 177 4.75 -17.53 16.02
C THR A 177 5.74 -16.48 16.52
N SER A 178 7.01 -16.63 16.16
CA SER A 178 8.02 -15.65 16.56
C SER A 178 7.79 -14.32 15.85
N TYR A 179 8.07 -13.20 16.51
CA TYR A 179 8.08 -11.89 15.84
C TYR A 179 9.03 -11.86 14.63
N LEU A 180 10.10 -12.67 14.67
CA LEU A 180 11.02 -12.83 13.55
C LEU A 180 10.35 -13.52 12.35
N GLU A 181 9.56 -14.56 12.58
CA GLU A 181 8.80 -15.24 11.52
C GLU A 181 7.79 -14.27 10.90
N LEU A 182 7.08 -13.51 11.73
CA LEU A 182 6.11 -12.52 11.27
C LEU A 182 6.78 -11.43 10.41
N LEU A 183 7.95 -10.95 10.85
CA LEU A 183 8.74 -9.99 10.08
C LEU A 183 9.22 -10.59 8.76
N MET A 184 9.69 -11.84 8.77
CA MET A 184 10.16 -12.52 7.56
C MET A 184 9.04 -12.68 6.52
N VAL A 185 7.87 -13.17 6.92
CA VAL A 185 6.72 -13.35 6.03
C VAL A 185 6.30 -12.03 5.39
N ASN A 186 6.09 -10.98 6.19
CA ASN A 186 5.69 -9.67 5.67
C ASN A 186 6.78 -9.05 4.78
N SER A 187 8.06 -9.25 5.12
CA SER A 187 9.19 -8.76 4.33
C SER A 187 9.29 -9.47 2.99
N ILE A 188 9.03 -10.79 2.92
CA ILE A 188 9.03 -11.54 1.67
C ILE A 188 7.89 -11.05 0.76
N ILE A 189 6.67 -10.92 1.29
CA ILE A 189 5.52 -10.43 0.51
C ILE A 189 5.81 -9.03 -0.05
N THR A 190 6.32 -8.14 0.79
CA THR A 190 6.56 -6.75 0.40
C THR A 190 7.76 -6.61 -0.53
N SER A 191 8.82 -7.39 -0.32
CA SER A 191 10.01 -7.41 -1.20
C SER A 191 9.70 -8.03 -2.57
N ALA A 192 8.86 -9.06 -2.65
CA ALA A 192 8.40 -9.61 -3.91
C ALA A 192 7.60 -8.55 -4.71
N ALA A 193 6.70 -7.83 -4.05
CA ALA A 193 5.96 -6.73 -4.67
C ALA A 193 6.91 -5.63 -5.17
N LEU A 194 7.92 -5.27 -4.38
CA LEU A 194 8.98 -4.32 -4.76
C LEU A 194 9.76 -4.77 -5.99
N LEU A 195 10.25 -6.00 -6.00
CA LEU A 195 11.10 -6.53 -7.07
C LEU A 195 10.33 -6.59 -8.40
N ILE A 196 9.10 -7.08 -8.37
CA ILE A 196 8.24 -7.16 -9.56
C ILE A 196 7.91 -5.76 -10.08
N GLU A 197 7.53 -4.83 -9.19
CA GLU A 197 7.22 -3.46 -9.61
C GLU A 197 8.48 -2.75 -10.15
N ALA A 198 9.65 -2.94 -9.52
CA ALA A 198 10.91 -2.37 -9.98
C ALA A 198 11.36 -2.95 -11.33
N TYR A 199 11.19 -4.25 -11.54
CA TYR A 199 11.46 -4.90 -12.82
C TYR A 199 10.53 -4.35 -13.91
N MET A 200 9.23 -4.25 -13.63
CA MET A 200 8.24 -3.72 -14.58
C MET A 200 8.43 -2.22 -14.84
N ALA A 201 8.95 -1.45 -13.88
CA ALA A 201 9.21 -0.02 -14.05
C ALA A 201 10.36 0.27 -15.03
N ARG A 202 11.22 -0.70 -15.33
CA ARG A 202 12.30 -0.55 -16.33
C ARG A 202 11.79 -0.56 -17.77
N ASP A 203 10.68 -1.25 -18.05
CA ASP A 203 10.09 -1.27 -19.38
C ASP A 203 9.08 -0.12 -19.54
N ARG A 204 9.60 1.10 -19.76
CA ARG A 204 8.80 2.30 -20.03
C ARG A 204 8.33 2.32 -21.48
N ARG A 205 7.36 1.47 -21.79
CA ARG A 205 6.59 1.53 -23.02
C ARG A 205 5.33 2.34 -22.77
N GLU A 206 5.14 3.40 -23.53
CA GLU A 206 3.88 4.13 -23.53
C GLU A 206 3.01 3.62 -24.66
N GLN A 207 1.81 3.22 -24.29
CA GLN A 207 0.77 2.79 -25.21
C GLN A 207 -0.19 3.94 -25.45
N HIS A 208 -0.35 4.32 -26.71
CA HIS A 208 -1.27 5.36 -27.14
C HIS A 208 -2.31 4.75 -28.08
N THR A 209 -3.59 4.97 -27.79
CA THR A 209 -4.67 4.58 -28.69
C THR A 209 -4.94 5.73 -29.64
N VAL A 210 -4.71 5.52 -30.93
CA VAL A 210 -4.89 6.54 -31.98
C VAL A 210 -5.91 6.04 -32.98
N THR A 211 -6.89 6.88 -33.30
CA THR A 211 -7.80 6.65 -34.43
C THR A 211 -7.12 7.14 -35.70
N HIS A 212 -6.98 6.26 -36.67
CA HIS A 212 -6.31 6.51 -37.95
C HIS A 212 -7.34 6.46 -39.07
N ASP A 213 -7.30 7.44 -39.96
CA ASP A 213 -8.31 7.66 -41.00
C ASP A 213 -7.94 7.05 -42.37
N ARG A 214 -6.82 6.32 -42.48
CA ARG A 214 -6.40 5.70 -43.76
C ARG A 214 -6.26 4.19 -43.62
N ILE A 215 -7.36 3.48 -43.89
CA ILE A 215 -7.38 2.01 -43.89
C ILE A 215 -6.44 1.42 -44.95
N ASP A 216 -6.21 2.12 -46.06
CA ASP A 216 -5.35 1.63 -47.15
C ASP A 216 -3.91 1.34 -46.73
N LEU A 217 -3.45 1.94 -45.62
CA LEU A 217 -2.10 1.80 -45.07
C LEU A 217 -2.00 0.65 -44.03
N LEU A 218 -3.11 0.01 -43.68
CA LEU A 218 -3.13 -1.11 -42.73
C LEU A 218 -2.68 -2.44 -43.35
N ALA A 219 -2.52 -2.52 -44.68
CA ALA A 219 -2.01 -3.71 -45.33
C ALA A 219 -0.61 -4.09 -44.80
N PRO A 220 -0.30 -5.39 -44.63
CA PRO A 220 0.97 -5.84 -44.04
C PRO A 220 2.19 -5.32 -44.83
N ASP A 221 2.07 -5.19 -46.15
CA ASP A 221 3.14 -4.69 -47.03
C ASP A 221 3.42 -3.19 -46.87
N LYS A 222 2.46 -2.43 -46.31
CA LYS A 222 2.54 -0.97 -46.16
C LYS A 222 2.89 -0.51 -44.75
N ARG A 223 3.29 -1.43 -43.86
CA ARG A 223 3.82 -1.12 -42.52
C ARG A 223 4.82 0.04 -42.48
N PRO A 224 5.85 0.13 -43.35
CA PRO A 224 6.79 1.26 -43.31
C PRO A 224 6.13 2.61 -43.64
N ALA A 225 5.17 2.63 -44.55
CA ALA A 225 4.43 3.84 -44.90
C ALA A 225 3.48 4.27 -43.76
N LEU A 226 2.87 3.31 -43.05
CA LEU A 226 2.03 3.57 -41.89
C LEU A 226 2.85 4.17 -40.73
N ILE A 227 4.04 3.62 -40.45
CA ILE A 227 4.94 4.17 -39.42
C ILE A 227 5.36 5.60 -39.76
N ALA A 228 5.70 5.88 -41.02
CA ALA A 228 6.09 7.22 -41.46
C ALA A 228 4.95 8.25 -41.32
N ASP A 229 3.72 7.90 -41.70
CA ASP A 229 2.56 8.78 -41.55
C ASP A 229 2.21 9.03 -40.07
N LEU A 230 2.27 7.99 -39.23
CA LEU A 230 2.05 8.12 -37.79
C LEU A 230 3.16 8.95 -37.13
N TYR A 231 4.42 8.78 -37.53
CA TYR A 231 5.54 9.59 -37.05
C TYR A 231 5.37 11.06 -37.42
N GLN A 232 4.99 11.37 -38.66
CA GLN A 232 4.74 12.76 -39.08
C GLN A 232 3.63 13.44 -38.28
N ARG A 233 2.56 12.71 -37.96
CA ARG A 233 1.38 13.26 -37.29
C ARG A 233 1.54 13.35 -35.77
N THR A 234 2.21 12.38 -35.16
CA THR A 234 2.30 12.26 -33.70
C THR A 234 3.66 12.66 -33.14
N GLY A 235 4.71 12.66 -33.97
CA GLY A 235 6.09 12.86 -33.52
C GLY A 235 6.64 11.74 -32.63
N LEU A 236 5.92 10.62 -32.48
CA LEU A 236 6.30 9.52 -31.60
C LEU A 236 7.15 8.49 -32.35
N ASP A 237 8.24 8.05 -31.73
CA ASP A 237 9.04 6.93 -32.24
C ASP A 237 8.36 5.59 -31.91
N ILE A 238 7.73 5.00 -32.93
CA ILE A 238 6.86 3.83 -32.81
C ILE A 238 7.69 2.55 -32.91
N THR A 239 7.66 1.75 -31.84
CA THR A 239 8.32 0.44 -31.82
C THR A 239 7.40 -0.68 -32.28
N ASP A 240 6.10 -0.59 -31.94
CA ASP A 240 5.13 -1.61 -32.30
C ASP A 240 3.74 -1.04 -32.56
N ILE A 241 3.00 -1.68 -33.46
CA ILE A 241 1.65 -1.28 -33.88
C ILE A 241 0.74 -2.50 -33.85
N GLU A 242 -0.31 -2.40 -33.04
CA GLU A 242 -1.37 -3.40 -32.93
C GLU A 242 -2.70 -2.78 -33.41
N ILE A 243 -3.44 -3.50 -34.27
CA ILE A 243 -4.73 -3.05 -34.78
C ILE A 243 -5.82 -3.55 -33.82
N GLN A 244 -6.50 -2.64 -33.10
CA GLN A 244 -7.55 -3.02 -32.16
C GLN A 244 -8.92 -3.18 -32.83
N ARG A 245 -9.25 -2.28 -33.77
CA ARG A 245 -10.55 -2.25 -34.43
C ARG A 245 -10.44 -1.64 -35.82
N ILE A 246 -11.14 -2.21 -36.79
CA ILE A 246 -11.29 -1.66 -38.13
C ILE A 246 -12.77 -1.35 -38.34
N ASP A 247 -13.10 -0.11 -38.66
CA ASP A 247 -14.43 0.36 -39.04
C ASP A 247 -14.44 0.66 -40.55
N LEU A 248 -14.77 -0.37 -41.34
CA LEU A 248 -14.86 -0.30 -42.80
C LEU A 248 -15.98 0.62 -43.30
N ARG A 249 -16.93 1.02 -42.45
CA ARG A 249 -18.02 1.92 -42.85
C ARG A 249 -17.57 3.37 -42.88
N ASN A 250 -16.70 3.75 -41.95
CA ASN A 250 -16.23 5.12 -41.76
C ASN A 250 -14.78 5.32 -42.22
N ASP A 251 -14.18 4.33 -42.88
CA ASP A 251 -12.77 4.31 -43.28
C ASP A 251 -11.81 4.67 -42.14
N ARG A 252 -12.09 4.17 -40.93
CA ARG A 252 -11.25 4.39 -39.75
C ARG A 252 -10.76 3.10 -39.12
N ALA A 253 -9.55 3.14 -38.59
CA ALA A 253 -9.01 2.08 -37.75
C ALA A 253 -8.57 2.65 -36.39
N THR A 254 -8.80 1.90 -35.32
CA THR A 254 -8.25 2.19 -34.00
C THR A 254 -6.97 1.36 -33.83
N LEU A 255 -5.85 2.05 -33.69
CA LEU A 255 -4.52 1.47 -33.54
C LEU A 255 -4.04 1.69 -32.10
N LEU A 256 -3.42 0.66 -31.54
CA LEU A 256 -2.62 0.75 -30.32
C LEU A 256 -1.16 0.87 -30.72
N ILE A 257 -0.57 2.03 -30.42
CA ILE A 257 0.79 2.38 -30.77
C ILE A 257 1.63 2.26 -29.51
N THR A 258 2.67 1.43 -29.57
CA THR A 258 3.66 1.34 -28.50
C THR A 258 4.89 2.16 -28.88
N SER A 259 5.11 3.24 -28.15
CA SER A 259 6.27 4.13 -28.33
C SER A 259 7.25 3.98 -27.16
N ARG A 260 8.55 4.16 -27.43
CA ARG A 260 9.48 4.44 -26.34
C ARG A 260 9.25 5.87 -25.89
N VAL A 261 9.22 6.07 -24.57
CA VAL A 261 9.17 7.42 -24.01
C VAL A 261 10.44 8.17 -24.40
N GLN A 262 10.37 8.97 -25.46
CA GLN A 262 11.35 10.00 -25.71
C GLN A 262 11.08 11.09 -24.68
N GLN A 263 12.00 11.27 -23.74
CA GLN A 263 11.96 12.43 -22.85
C GLN A 263 11.97 13.66 -23.75
N GLN A 264 10.81 14.29 -23.92
CA GLN A 264 10.70 15.54 -24.65
C GLN A 264 11.65 16.53 -23.96
N PRO A 265 12.69 17.04 -24.64
CA PRO A 265 13.59 17.99 -24.02
C PRO A 265 12.73 19.17 -23.58
N GLN A 266 12.77 19.47 -22.28
CA GLN A 266 12.11 20.63 -21.71
C GLN A 266 12.52 21.84 -22.53
N THR A 267 11.60 22.36 -23.35
CA THR A 267 11.74 23.69 -23.90
C THR A 267 11.72 24.63 -22.70
N SER A 268 12.92 25.00 -22.25
CA SER A 268 13.10 26.13 -21.34
C SER A 268 12.34 27.30 -21.96
N PRO A 269 11.44 27.99 -21.23
CA PRO A 269 10.85 29.20 -21.75
C PRO A 269 12.00 30.18 -21.95
N GLY A 270 12.41 30.31 -23.21
CA GLY A 270 13.33 31.35 -23.64
C GLY A 270 12.71 32.68 -23.24
N SER A 271 13.46 33.40 -22.42
CA SER A 271 13.34 34.84 -22.26
C SER A 271 13.55 35.51 -23.62
N GLU A 272 12.49 35.53 -24.42
CA GLU A 272 12.28 36.50 -25.50
C GLU A 272 11.10 37.36 -25.09
N GLU A 273 11.39 38.45 -24.39
CA GLU A 273 10.66 39.69 -24.59
C GLU A 273 11.66 40.84 -24.44
N ARG A 274 11.71 41.62 -25.52
CA ARG A 274 12.48 42.85 -25.72
C ARG A 274 12.07 43.95 -24.76
#